data_AF-A0A9E1RF99-F1
#
_entry.id   AF-A0A9E1RF99-F1
#
_cell.length_a   1.000
_cell.length_b   1.000
_cell.length_c   1.000
_cell.angle_alpha   90.00
_cell.angle_beta   90.00
_cell.angle_gamma   90.00
#
_symmetry.space_group_name_H-M   'P 1'
#
loop_
_entity.id
_entity.type
_entity.pdbx_description
1 polymer ?
#
loop_
_entity_poly.entity_id
_entity_poly.type
_entity_poly.pdbx_seq_one_letter_code
_entity_poly.pdbx_strand_id
1 'polypeptide(L)'
;MKRLIQISLILFLAVGCASEFNDGMEAFKRKDYKVAFEKWKPLAEEGHDDAQYKLGKLYREGLGVAQDYVKAYKWYYIVAKKGYGGGYKYMKMIKREINPAQVNRAEKLAREWMEAYEKK
;
A
#
# COMPACT_ATOMS: atom_id res chain seq x y z
N MET A 1 -1.82 -0.13 36.36
CA MET A 1 -3.05 0.27 35.64
C MET A 1 -2.81 0.86 34.24
N LYS A 2 -1.72 1.60 33.97
CA LYS A 2 -1.47 2.19 32.63
C LYS A 2 -1.10 1.20 31.50
N ARG A 3 -0.57 0.01 31.81
CA ARG A 3 -0.22 -1.01 30.79
C ARG A 3 -1.41 -1.83 30.26
N LEU A 4 -2.49 -1.96 31.04
CA LEU A 4 -3.68 -2.72 30.63
C LEU A 4 -4.56 -1.94 29.64
N ILE A 5 -4.65 -0.61 29.80
CA ILE A 5 -5.39 0.25 28.86
C ILE A 5 -4.69 0.30 27.50
N GLN A 6 -3.36 0.32 27.48
CA GLN A 6 -2.58 0.36 26.24
C GLN A 6 -2.66 -0.97 25.47
N ILE A 7 -2.67 -2.12 26.18
CA ILE A 7 -2.86 -3.43 25.55
C ILE A 7 -4.29 -3.56 24.96
N SER A 8 -5.34 -3.12 25.68
CA SER A 8 -6.71 -3.15 25.14
C SER A 8 -6.93 -2.17 23.98
N LEU A 9 -6.28 -1.00 23.98
CA LEU A 9 -6.36 -0.05 22.87
C LEU A 9 -5.65 -0.56 21.61
N ILE A 10 -4.49 -1.21 21.78
CA ILE A 10 -3.78 -1.89 20.69
C ILE A 10 -4.59 -3.08 20.17
N LEU A 11 -5.23 -3.86 21.05
CA LEU A 11 -6.07 -4.99 20.67
C LEU A 11 -7.33 -4.54 19.90
N PHE A 12 -7.93 -3.40 20.26
CA PHE A 12 -9.09 -2.84 19.56
C PHE A 12 -8.71 -2.22 18.20
N LEU A 13 -7.57 -1.52 18.12
CA LEU A 13 -7.04 -0.97 16.86
C LEU A 13 -6.65 -2.09 15.87
N ALA A 14 -6.05 -3.18 16.34
CA ALA A 14 -5.67 -4.30 15.49
C ALA A 14 -6.87 -5.06 14.91
N VAL A 15 -7.97 -5.20 15.68
CA VAL A 15 -9.22 -5.81 15.18
C VAL A 15 -9.91 -4.91 14.14
N GLY A 16 -9.86 -3.59 14.31
CA GLY A 16 -10.40 -2.62 13.35
C GLY A 16 -9.69 -2.68 11.99
N CYS A 17 -8.36 -2.63 11.97
CA CYS A 17 -7.54 -2.62 10.75
C CYS A 17 -7.79 -3.86 9.85
N ALA A 18 -7.93 -5.04 10.48
CA ALA A 18 -8.24 -6.27 9.76
C ALA A 18 -9.66 -6.26 9.13
N SER A 19 -10.63 -5.64 9.80
CA SER A 19 -11.98 -5.50 9.25
C SER A 19 -12.03 -4.54 8.05
N GLU A 20 -11.33 -3.41 8.13
CA GLU A 20 -11.28 -2.40 7.06
C GLU A 20 -10.56 -2.91 5.81
N PHE A 21 -9.49 -3.69 5.98
CA PHE A 21 -8.82 -4.34 4.85
C PHE A 21 -9.75 -5.34 4.14
N ASN A 22 -10.55 -6.10 4.91
CA ASN A 22 -11.50 -7.08 4.38
C ASN A 22 -12.64 -6.43 3.60
N ASP A 23 -13.15 -5.27 4.05
CA ASP A 23 -14.12 -4.49 3.28
C ASP A 23 -13.59 -4.14 1.89
N GLY A 24 -12.33 -3.67 1.82
CA GLY A 24 -11.67 -3.38 0.54
C GLY A 24 -11.51 -4.63 -0.34
N MET A 25 -11.22 -5.78 0.27
CA MET A 25 -11.15 -7.07 -0.43
C MET A 25 -12.52 -7.52 -0.96
N GLU A 26 -13.59 -7.29 -0.21
CA GLU A 26 -14.95 -7.60 -0.64
C GLU A 26 -15.38 -6.69 -1.80
N ALA A 27 -15.16 -5.39 -1.69
CA ALA A 27 -15.39 -4.44 -2.78
C ALA A 27 -14.61 -4.85 -4.04
N PHE A 28 -13.33 -5.23 -3.89
CA PHE A 28 -12.51 -5.72 -4.99
C PHE A 28 -13.09 -6.97 -5.67
N LYS A 29 -13.59 -7.94 -4.89
CA LYS A 29 -14.25 -9.15 -5.43
C LYS A 29 -15.50 -8.81 -6.22
N ARG A 30 -16.26 -7.80 -5.77
CA ARG A 30 -17.43 -7.26 -6.47
C ARG A 30 -17.07 -6.37 -7.68
N LYS A 31 -15.77 -6.19 -7.95
CA LYS A 31 -15.23 -5.27 -8.97
C LYS A 31 -15.54 -3.78 -8.70
N ASP A 32 -15.93 -3.45 -7.47
CA ASP A 32 -16.02 -2.06 -7.01
C ASP A 32 -14.63 -1.57 -6.60
N TYR A 33 -13.80 -1.33 -7.62
CA TYR A 33 -12.41 -0.98 -7.42
C TYR A 33 -12.22 0.42 -6.83
N LYS A 34 -13.20 1.31 -7.02
CA LYS A 34 -13.17 2.64 -6.41
C LYS A 34 -13.33 2.53 -4.91
N VAL A 35 -14.31 1.76 -4.43
CA VAL A 35 -14.47 1.52 -2.99
C VAL A 35 -13.27 0.76 -2.42
N ALA A 36 -12.74 -0.24 -3.14
CA ALA A 36 -11.53 -0.94 -2.72
C ALA A 36 -10.33 0.02 -2.57
N PHE A 37 -10.17 0.97 -3.50
CA PHE A 37 -9.16 2.02 -3.41
C PHE A 37 -9.35 2.90 -2.18
N GLU A 38 -10.56 3.40 -1.96
CA GLU A 38 -10.89 4.27 -0.83
C GLU A 38 -10.63 3.60 0.52
N LYS A 39 -10.91 2.29 0.63
CA LYS A 39 -10.64 1.49 1.83
C LYS A 39 -9.15 1.21 2.06
N TRP A 40 -8.42 0.83 1.02
CA TRP A 40 -7.00 0.47 1.17
C TRP A 40 -6.06 1.67 1.23
N LYS A 41 -6.45 2.83 0.70
CA LYS A 41 -5.61 4.03 0.71
C LYS A 41 -5.13 4.45 2.12
N PRO A 42 -6.01 4.68 3.10
CA PRO A 42 -5.57 5.06 4.44
C PRO A 42 -4.70 3.97 5.08
N LEU A 43 -5.08 2.70 4.97
CA LEU A 43 -4.31 1.58 5.51
C LEU A 43 -2.88 1.51 4.94
N ALA A 44 -2.72 1.73 3.65
CA ALA A 44 -1.40 1.76 3.02
C ALA A 44 -0.55 2.95 3.47
N GLU A 45 -1.19 4.11 3.71
CA GLU A 45 -0.56 5.32 4.24
C GLU A 45 -0.15 5.16 5.71
N GLU A 46 -0.82 4.27 6.45
CA GLU A 46 -0.47 3.81 7.80
C GLU A 46 0.53 2.65 7.82
N GLY A 47 1.01 2.22 6.65
CA GLY A 47 2.08 1.22 6.57
C GLY A 47 1.62 -0.22 6.49
N HIS A 48 0.32 -0.50 6.35
CA HIS A 48 -0.20 -1.85 6.19
C HIS A 48 0.26 -2.47 4.86
N ASP A 49 1.08 -3.53 4.94
CA ASP A 49 1.80 -4.06 3.78
C ASP A 49 0.90 -4.63 2.68
N ASP A 50 -0.15 -5.38 3.07
CA ASP A 50 -1.11 -5.88 2.08
C ASP A 50 -1.87 -4.75 1.39
N ALA A 51 -2.26 -3.69 2.11
CA ALA A 51 -2.92 -2.54 1.52
C ALA A 51 -1.98 -1.81 0.53
N GLN A 52 -0.70 -1.63 0.89
CA GLN A 52 0.32 -1.08 -0.01
C GLN A 52 0.44 -1.91 -1.29
N TYR A 53 0.49 -3.24 -1.14
CA TYR A 53 0.51 -4.16 -2.27
C TYR A 53 -0.72 -4.04 -3.17
N LYS A 54 -1.92 -3.97 -2.58
CA LYS A 54 -3.18 -3.85 -3.32
C LYS A 54 -3.29 -2.51 -4.04
N LEU A 55 -2.91 -1.41 -3.39
CA LEU A 55 -2.85 -0.08 -4.00
C LEU A 55 -1.90 -0.05 -5.21
N GLY A 56 -0.73 -0.69 -5.08
CA GLY A 56 0.20 -0.87 -6.20
C GLY A 56 -0.47 -1.53 -7.41
N LYS A 57 -1.33 -2.53 -7.15
CA LYS A 57 -2.08 -3.23 -8.22
C LYS A 57 -3.13 -2.31 -8.86
N LEU A 58 -3.92 -1.59 -8.05
CA LEU A 58 -4.96 -0.69 -8.56
C LEU A 58 -4.37 0.38 -9.49
N TYR A 59 -3.26 1.00 -9.08
CA TYR A 59 -2.56 1.96 -9.94
C TYR A 59 -1.93 1.33 -11.19
N ARG A 60 -1.38 0.12 -11.08
CA ARG A 60 -0.76 -0.57 -12.23
C ARG A 60 -1.79 -0.92 -13.30
N GLU A 61 -2.98 -1.34 -12.89
CA GLU A 61 -4.04 -1.82 -13.79
C GLU A 61 -5.08 -0.74 -14.13
N GLY A 62 -5.03 0.43 -13.49
CA GLY A 62 -6.03 1.49 -13.69
C GLY A 62 -7.41 1.11 -13.16
N LEU A 63 -7.47 0.34 -12.07
CA LEU A 63 -8.71 -0.16 -11.50
C LEU A 63 -9.27 0.81 -10.47
N GLY A 64 -10.41 1.44 -10.80
CA GLY A 64 -11.07 2.41 -9.91
C GLY A 64 -10.33 3.75 -9.76
N VAL A 65 -9.13 3.85 -10.34
CA VAL A 65 -8.29 5.06 -10.41
C VAL A 65 -7.55 5.08 -11.74
N ALA A 66 -7.10 6.26 -12.17
CA ALA A 66 -6.26 6.36 -13.36
C ALA A 66 -4.98 5.52 -13.21
N GLN A 67 -4.57 4.85 -14.30
CA GLN A 67 -3.35 4.08 -14.33
C GLN A 67 -2.15 5.00 -14.06
N ASP A 68 -1.29 4.59 -13.12
CA ASP A 68 -0.13 5.37 -12.71
C ASP A 68 1.00 4.43 -12.29
N TYR A 69 1.85 4.07 -13.24
CA TYR A 69 2.97 3.18 -12.99
C TYR A 69 4.00 3.76 -12.00
N VAL A 70 4.12 5.08 -11.88
CA VAL A 70 5.03 5.71 -10.91
C VAL A 70 4.53 5.47 -9.49
N LYS A 71 3.23 5.67 -9.23
CA LYS A 71 2.64 5.37 -7.92
C LYS A 71 2.60 3.86 -7.64
N ALA A 72 2.34 3.03 -8.65
CA ALA A 72 2.41 1.60 -8.50
C ALA A 72 3.81 1.14 -8.09
N TYR A 73 4.84 1.64 -8.78
CA TYR A 73 6.23 1.34 -8.48
C TYR A 73 6.63 1.81 -7.07
N LYS A 74 6.21 3.02 -6.67
CA LYS A 74 6.42 3.55 -5.32
C LYS A 74 5.96 2.56 -4.26
N TRP A 75 4.71 2.08 -4.34
CA TRP A 75 4.15 1.17 -3.34
C TRP A 75 4.86 -0.19 -3.34
N TYR A 76 5.15 -0.76 -4.51
CA TYR A 76 5.88 -2.02 -4.57
C TYR A 76 7.32 -1.91 -4.08
N TYR A 77 7.96 -0.76 -4.26
CA TYR A 77 9.29 -0.46 -3.72
C TYR A 77 9.28 -0.51 -2.19
N ILE A 78 8.29 0.11 -1.55
CA ILE A 78 8.16 0.10 -0.08
C ILE A 78 8.01 -1.35 0.43
N VAL A 79 7.11 -2.13 -0.18
CA VAL A 79 6.89 -3.54 0.17
C VAL A 79 8.18 -4.37 0.00
N ALA A 80 8.91 -4.16 -1.11
CA ALA A 80 10.16 -4.85 -1.38
C ALA A 80 11.27 -4.51 -0.37
N LYS A 81 11.34 -3.25 0.08
CA LYS A 81 12.34 -2.80 1.07
C LYS A 81 12.10 -3.36 2.46
N LYS A 82 10.85 -3.61 2.83
CA LYS A 82 10.49 -4.29 4.08
C LYS A 82 10.72 -5.81 4.06
N GLY A 83 11.18 -6.38 2.94
CA GLY A 83 11.52 -7.80 2.82
C GLY A 83 10.37 -8.71 2.38
N TYR A 84 9.20 -8.17 2.03
CA TYR A 84 8.07 -8.98 1.56
C TYR A 84 8.28 -9.41 0.10
N GLY A 85 8.33 -10.73 -0.13
CA GLY A 85 8.76 -11.37 -1.39
C GLY A 85 7.95 -11.06 -2.65
N GLY A 86 6.85 -10.30 -2.54
CA GLY A 86 6.05 -9.87 -3.69
C GLY A 86 6.61 -8.65 -4.44
N GLY A 87 7.12 -7.65 -3.73
CA GLY A 87 7.37 -6.30 -4.29
C GLY A 87 8.31 -6.30 -5.50
N TYR A 88 9.43 -7.02 -5.40
CA TYR A 88 10.45 -7.08 -6.47
C TYR A 88 9.92 -7.64 -7.79
N LYS A 89 9.03 -8.65 -7.74
CA LYS A 89 8.43 -9.24 -8.95
C LYS A 89 7.64 -8.18 -9.73
N TYR A 90 6.81 -7.39 -9.04
CA TYR A 90 5.98 -6.37 -9.68
C TYR A 90 6.78 -5.16 -10.13
N MET A 91 7.83 -4.78 -9.39
CA MET A 91 8.77 -3.76 -9.84
C MET A 91 9.46 -4.18 -11.14
N LYS A 92 9.88 -5.44 -11.27
CA LYS A 92 10.48 -5.97 -12.51
C LYS A 92 9.50 -5.92 -13.69
N MET A 93 8.21 -6.18 -13.45
CA MET A 93 7.17 -6.03 -14.48
C MET A 93 7.02 -4.56 -14.89
N ILE A 94 6.88 -3.64 -13.92
CA ILE A 94 6.67 -2.22 -14.20
C ILE A 94 7.87 -1.56 -14.88
N LYS A 95 9.12 -1.98 -14.60
CA LYS A 95 10.31 -1.42 -15.28
C LYS A 95 10.28 -1.57 -16.81
N ARG A 96 9.40 -2.42 -17.36
CA ARG A 96 9.17 -2.53 -18.81
C ARG A 96 8.25 -1.44 -19.36
N GLU A 97 7.43 -0.83 -18.51
CA GLU A 97 6.38 0.13 -18.84
C GLU A 97 6.76 1.58 -18.53
N ILE A 98 7.86 1.80 -17.80
CA ILE A 98 8.32 3.14 -17.39
C ILE A 98 9.79 3.37 -17.73
N ASN A 99 10.14 4.63 -17.94
CA ASN A 99 11.52 5.04 -18.23
C ASN A 99 12.36 5.25 -16.94
N PRO A 100 13.69 5.38 -17.04
CA PRO A 100 14.56 5.56 -15.87
C PRO A 100 14.21 6.80 -15.02
N ALA A 101 13.78 7.91 -15.61
CA ALA A 101 13.39 9.10 -14.86
C ALA A 101 12.14 8.84 -14.00
N GLN A 102 11.18 8.09 -14.51
CA GLN A 102 9.99 7.66 -13.78
C GLN A 102 10.33 6.69 -12.64
N VAL A 103 11.27 5.75 -12.87
CA VAL A 103 11.78 4.87 -11.80
C VAL A 103 12.40 5.71 -10.69
N ASN A 104 13.31 6.63 -11.02
CA ASN A 104 13.98 7.49 -10.05
C ASN A 104 12.98 8.32 -9.24
N ARG A 105 11.96 8.87 -9.91
CA ARG A 105 10.87 9.59 -9.24
C ARG A 105 10.10 8.70 -8.28
N ALA A 106 9.73 7.49 -8.69
CA ALA A 106 8.98 6.55 -7.85
C ALA A 106 9.79 6.12 -6.61
N GLU A 107 11.08 5.80 -6.80
CA GLU A 107 11.99 5.45 -5.70
C GLU A 107 12.18 6.62 -4.73
N LYS A 108 12.33 7.85 -5.23
CA LYS A 108 12.41 9.05 -4.40
C LYS A 108 11.15 9.21 -3.54
N LEU A 109 9.96 9.14 -4.15
CA LEU A 109 8.69 9.22 -3.43
C LEU A 109 8.53 8.11 -2.39
N ALA A 110 9.07 6.92 -2.65
CA ALA A 110 9.01 5.81 -1.71
C ALA A 110 9.92 6.06 -0.51
N ARG A 111 11.14 6.55 -0.74
CA ARG A 111 12.10 6.91 0.32
C ARG A 111 11.57 8.04 1.19
N GLU A 112 11.07 9.11 0.58
CA GLU A 112 10.45 10.23 1.30
C GLU A 112 9.29 9.76 2.19
N TRP A 113 8.45 8.84 1.68
CA TRP A 113 7.38 8.25 2.48
C TRP A 113 7.93 7.41 3.65
N MET A 114 8.93 6.56 3.43
CA MET A 114 9.51 5.71 4.48
C MET A 114 10.20 6.56 5.56
N GLU A 115 10.97 7.57 5.18
CA GLU A 115 11.61 8.50 6.12
C GLU A 115 10.57 9.28 6.94
N ALA A 116 9.48 9.73 6.30
CA ALA A 116 8.39 10.40 7.01
C ALA A 116 7.61 9.45 7.92
N TYR A 117 7.50 8.17 7.55
CA TYR A 117 6.84 7.13 8.35
C TYR A 117 7.67 6.74 9.59
N GLU A 118 8.98 6.60 9.45
CA GLU A 118 9.90 6.24 10.56
C GLU A 118 10.05 7.34 11.61
N LYS A 119 9.77 8.60 11.27
CA LYS A 119 9.86 9.75 12.18
C LYS A 119 8.59 9.99 13.02
N LYS A 120 7.52 9.22 12.79
CA LYS A 120 6.27 9.29 13.55
C LYS A 120 6.37 8.48 14.83
#